data_AF-A0A7V4LRV0-F1
#
_entry.id   AF-A0A7V4LRV0-F1
#
_cell.length_a   1.000
_cell.length_b   1.000
_cell.length_c   1.000
_cell.angle_alpha   90.00
_cell.angle_beta   90.00
_cell.angle_gamma   90.00
#
_symmetry.space_group_name_H-M   'P 1'
#
loop_
_entity.id
_entity.type
_entity.pdbx_description
1 polymer ?
#
loop_
_entity_poly.entity_id
_entity_poly.type
_entity_poly.pdbx_seq_one_letter_code
_entity_poly.pdbx_strand_id
1 'polypeptide(L)' 'RLVNRCKITGRRRAYLRKYGVSRLTFRELALAGKIPGVIKASW' A
#
# COMPACT_ATOMS: atom_id res chain seq x y z
N ARG A 1 1.73 8.30 -21.69
CA ARG A 1 1.98 6.99 -21.03
C ARG A 1 1.38 7.02 -19.62
N LEU A 2 0.36 6.21 -19.33
CA LEU A 2 -0.30 6.19 -18.00
C LEU A 2 0.57 5.42 -17.00
N VAL A 3 0.74 5.94 -15.79
CA VAL A 3 1.53 5.28 -14.73
C VAL A 3 0.75 5.33 -13.43
N ASN A 4 0.59 4.18 -12.78
CA ASN A 4 -0.05 4.10 -11.48
C ASN A 4 0.86 4.73 -10.42
N ARG A 5 0.32 5.74 -9.73
CA ARG A 5 0.98 6.42 -8.63
C ARG A 5 0.23 6.12 -7.34
N CYS A 6 0.96 6.11 -6.24
CA CYS A 6 0.34 6.02 -4.92
C CYS A 6 -0.64 7.18 -4.71
N LYS A 7 -1.87 6.88 -4.29
CA LYS A 7 -2.90 7.92 -4.05
C LYS A 7 -2.56 8.90 -2.92
N ILE A 8 -1.78 8.45 -1.93
CA ILE A 8 -1.42 9.26 -0.75
C ILE A 8 -0.16 10.11 -1.02
N THR A 9 0.95 9.47 -1.44
CA THR A 9 2.26 10.13 -1.57
C THR A 9 2.66 10.45 -3.01
N GLY A 10 1.93 9.99 -4.03
CA GLY A 10 2.30 10.19 -5.43
C GLY A 10 3.50 9.34 -5.92
N ARG A 11 4.05 8.45 -5.08
CA ARG A 11 5.20 7.61 -5.44
C ARG A 11 4.90 6.76 -6.68
N ARG A 12 5.79 6.84 -7.68
CA ARG A 12 5.64 6.21 -9.01
C ARG A 12 5.98 4.72 -9.05
N ARG A 13 6.78 4.22 -8.10
CA ARG A 13 7.30 2.84 -8.09
C ARG A 13 6.72 2.04 -6.92
N ALA A 14 6.70 0.72 -7.07
CA ALA A 14 6.20 -0.23 -6.07
C ALA A 14 4.74 0.04 -5.65
N TYR A 15 3.86 0.14 -6.65
CA TYR A 15 2.42 0.35 -6.49
C TYR A 15 1.68 -0.98 -6.31
N LEU A 16 0.94 -1.11 -5.21
CA LEU A 16 0.10 -2.26 -4.92
C LEU A 16 -1.31 -2.02 -5.49
N ARG A 17 -1.64 -2.70 -6.58
CA ARG A 17 -2.91 -2.48 -7.31
C ARG A 17 -4.17 -2.72 -6.44
N LYS A 18 -4.15 -3.76 -5.60
CA LYS A 18 -5.28 -4.11 -4.71
C LYS A 18 -5.62 -2.99 -3.72
N TYR A 19 -4.61 -2.28 -3.24
CA TYR A 19 -4.76 -1.25 -2.19
C TYR A 19 -4.62 0.18 -2.71
N GLY A 20 -4.20 0.38 -3.96
CA GLY A 20 -4.09 1.70 -4.58
C GLY A 20 -2.96 2.58 -4.04
N VAL A 21 -1.99 2.00 -3.34
CA VAL A 21 -0.96 2.73 -2.60
C VAL A 21 0.44 2.15 -2.84
N SER A 22 1.47 2.88 -2.44
CA SER A 22 2.85 2.37 -2.47
C SER A 22 3.08 1.33 -1.38
N ARG A 23 4.13 0.50 -1.53
CA ARG A 23 4.53 -0.48 -0.51
C ARG A 23 4.83 0.13 0.88
N LEU A 24 5.30 1.38 0.95
CA LEU A 24 5.63 2.03 2.24
C LEU A 24 4.35 2.43 2.98
N THR A 25 3.51 3.20 2.29
CA THR A 25 2.20 3.61 2.79
C THR A 25 1.33 2.40 3.14
N PHE A 26 1.41 1.32 2.36
CA PHE A 26 0.72 0.07 2.70
C PHE A 26 1.21 -0.50 4.03
N ARG A 27 2.53 -0.54 4.25
CA ARG A 27 3.12 -1.04 5.49
C ARG A 27 2.72 -0.19 6.69
N GLU A 28 2.79 1.14 6.58
CA GLU A 28 2.40 2.07 7.65
C GLU A 28 0.92 1.91 8.00
N LEU A 29 0.04 1.86 7.00
CA LEU A 29 -1.40 1.67 7.21
C LEU A 29 -1.74 0.29 7.78
N ALA A 30 -1.05 -0.77 7.33
CA ALA A 30 -1.23 -2.12 7.85
C ALA A 30 -0.77 -2.21 9.31
N LEU A 31 0.37 -1.61 9.66
CA LEU A 31 0.85 -1.54 11.04
C LEU A 31 -0.07 -0.70 11.94
N ALA A 32 -0.67 0.36 11.39
CA ALA A 32 -1.66 1.17 12.09
C ALA A 32 -3.06 0.54 12.17
N GLY A 33 -3.27 -0.66 11.60
CA GLY A 33 -4.57 -1.35 11.60
C GLY A 33 -5.63 -0.69 10.71
N LYS A 34 -5.26 0.23 9.81
CA LYS A 34 -6.19 0.97 8.94
C LYS A 34 -6.63 0.19 7.70
N ILE A 35 -6.04 -0.98 7.44
CA ILE A 35 -6.41 -1.84 6.31
C ILE A 35 -7.11 -3.09 6.87
N PRO A 36 -8.42 -3.24 6.64
CA PRO A 36 -9.17 -4.38 7.17
C PRO A 36 -8.69 -5.69 6.52
N GLY A 37 -8.60 -6.75 7.31
CA GLY A 37 -8.22 -8.10 6.85
C GLY A 37 -6.73 -8.28 6.53
N VAL A 38 -5.88 -7.30 6.85
CA VAL A 38 -4.42 -7.45 6.76
C VAL A 38 -3.85 -7.69 8.14
N ILE A 39 -3.31 -8.89 8.36
CA ILE A 39 -2.56 -9.29 9.56
C ILE A 39 -1.13 -9.67 9.18
N LYS A 40 -0.22 -9.62 10.15
CA LYS A 40 1.11 -10.23 9.96
C LYS A 40 0.94 -11.74 9.83
N ALA A 41 1.46 -12.30 8.76
CA ALA A 41 1.47 -13.74 8.59
C ALA A 41 2.53 -14.37 9.51
N SER A 42 2.20 -15.52 10.09
CA SER A 42 3.11 -16.37 10.86
C SER A 42 2.98 -17.76 10.28
N TRP A 43 4.08 -18.29 9.78
CA TRP A 43 4.25 -19.66 9.32
C TRP A 43 5.55 -20.18 9.89
#